data_AF-A0A1A0HEY9-F1
#
_entry.id   AF-A0A1A0HEY9-F1
#
_cell.length_a   1.000
_cell.length_b   1.000
_cell.length_c   1.000
_cell.angle_alpha   90.00
_cell.angle_beta   90.00
_cell.angle_gamma   90.00
#
_symmetry.space_group_name_H-M   'P 1'
#
loop_
_entity.id
_entity.type
_entity.pdbx_description
1 polymer ?
#
loop_
_entity_poly.entity_id
_entity_poly.type
_entity_poly.pdbx_seq_one_letter_code
_entity_poly.pdbx_strand_id
1 'polypeptide(L)'
;MAYKDIVPVGTVLILCATSFGLGVVYSNTAYDFHTLWRPTEAGFERSLIHYANWATAPMRVHHILHFVILLGLIGCFIKLYKPAEEVKYFEYGTLGMMMAAIIIYLTNLRIGANSCISGEWGDVDAYTGVNVMAASQFMMVIVLVGVLVLQGGLYYAEWYEKKIQREFLEKEAAAAAGPAAASQAPEATSSSVETKKSKAKKRV
;
A
#
# COMPACT_ATOMS: atom_id res chain seq x y z
N MET A 1 26.34 1.69 -2.06
CA MET A 1 25.17 1.74 -1.18
C MET A 1 25.20 0.52 -0.28
N ALA A 2 25.00 0.69 1.02
CA ALA A 2 24.82 -0.42 1.93
C ALA A 2 23.44 -1.06 1.70
N TYR A 3 23.27 -2.33 2.07
CA TYR A 3 21.98 -3.02 1.96
C TYR A 3 20.84 -2.26 2.65
N LYS A 4 21.13 -1.67 3.81
CA LYS A 4 20.16 -0.85 4.56
C LYS A 4 19.62 0.33 3.77
N ASP A 5 20.39 0.86 2.82
CA ASP A 5 19.99 2.00 1.99
C ASP A 5 19.00 1.59 0.88
N ILE A 6 19.00 0.31 0.48
CA ILE A 6 18.10 -0.20 -0.58
C ILE A 6 16.78 -0.75 -0.02
N VAL A 7 16.73 -1.11 1.28
CA VAL A 7 15.51 -1.63 1.92
C VAL A 7 14.30 -0.68 1.76
N PRO A 8 14.44 0.65 1.95
CA PRO A 8 13.34 1.59 1.71
C PRO A 8 12.88 1.60 0.25
N VAL A 9 13.79 1.42 -0.70
CA VAL A 9 13.44 1.30 -2.13
C VAL A 9 12.57 0.07 -2.34
N GLY A 10 12.89 -1.05 -1.69
CA GLY A 10 12.06 -2.25 -1.70
C GLY A 10 10.62 -1.97 -1.23
N THR A 11 10.46 -1.27 -0.12
CA THR A 11 9.13 -0.87 0.40
C THR A 11 8.37 0.00 -0.61
N VAL A 12 9.02 0.99 -1.21
CA VAL A 12 8.40 1.88 -2.22
C VAL A 12 7.92 1.07 -3.43
N LEU A 13 8.76 0.16 -3.95
CA LEU A 13 8.39 -0.70 -5.08
C LEU A 13 7.17 -1.57 -4.78
N ILE A 14 7.10 -2.16 -3.57
CA ILE A 14 5.94 -2.94 -3.13
C ILE A 14 4.70 -2.04 -3.08
N LEU A 15 4.76 -0.89 -2.40
CA LEU A 15 3.62 0.01 -2.23
C LEU A 15 3.11 0.55 -3.58
N CYS A 16 4.00 0.93 -4.48
CA CYS A 16 3.64 1.39 -5.81
C CYS A 16 2.95 0.28 -6.62
N ALA A 17 3.51 -0.93 -6.62
CA ALA A 17 2.94 -2.07 -7.34
C ALA A 17 1.57 -2.47 -6.78
N THR A 18 1.43 -2.55 -5.46
CA THR A 18 0.16 -2.87 -4.79
C THR A 18 -0.90 -1.80 -5.04
N SER A 19 -0.54 -0.51 -4.96
CA SER A 19 -1.48 0.59 -5.21
C SER A 19 -1.95 0.63 -6.66
N PHE A 20 -1.04 0.39 -7.61
CA PHE A 20 -1.40 0.25 -9.02
C PHE A 20 -2.34 -0.94 -9.24
N GLY A 21 -2.03 -2.10 -8.65
CA GLY A 21 -2.87 -3.29 -8.71
C GLY A 21 -4.29 -3.04 -8.17
N LEU A 22 -4.41 -2.36 -7.03
CA LEU A 22 -5.71 -1.95 -6.48
C LEU A 22 -6.46 -0.99 -7.43
N GLY A 23 -5.74 -0.08 -8.08
CA GLY A 23 -6.31 0.79 -9.12
C GLY A 23 -6.86 0.01 -10.31
N VAL A 24 -6.14 -1.02 -10.78
CA VAL A 24 -6.59 -1.92 -11.85
C VAL A 24 -7.87 -2.66 -11.44
N VAL A 25 -7.90 -3.22 -10.24
CA VAL A 25 -9.08 -3.94 -9.72
C VAL A 25 -10.28 -3.00 -9.53
N TYR A 26 -10.04 -1.79 -9.00
CA TYR A 26 -11.06 -0.75 -8.89
C TYR A 26 -11.67 -0.42 -10.27
N SER A 27 -10.84 -0.28 -11.30
CA SER A 27 -11.32 -0.02 -12.66
C SER A 27 -12.20 -1.16 -13.21
N ASN A 28 -11.88 -2.43 -12.90
CA ASN A 28 -12.67 -3.57 -13.34
C ASN A 28 -14.03 -3.66 -12.61
N THR A 29 -14.10 -3.14 -11.38
CA THR A 29 -15.32 -3.15 -10.56
C THR A 29 -16.50 -2.45 -11.25
N ALA A 30 -16.24 -1.45 -12.09
CA ALA A 30 -17.29 -0.76 -12.85
C ALA A 30 -18.08 -1.69 -13.79
N TYR A 31 -17.46 -2.78 -14.23
CA TYR A 31 -18.07 -3.81 -15.05
C TYR A 31 -18.61 -4.95 -14.16
N ASP A 32 -17.78 -5.44 -13.24
CA ASP A 32 -18.09 -6.60 -12.40
C ASP A 32 -19.21 -6.36 -11.36
N PHE A 33 -19.55 -5.12 -11.03
CA PHE A 33 -20.56 -4.83 -10.00
C PHE A 33 -21.93 -5.45 -10.32
N HIS A 34 -22.33 -5.35 -11.60
CA HIS A 34 -23.60 -5.90 -12.10
C HIS A 34 -23.51 -7.36 -12.53
N THR A 35 -22.37 -7.99 -12.27
CA THR A 35 -22.13 -9.43 -12.39
C THR A 35 -22.24 -10.06 -11.00
N LEU A 36 -21.54 -9.50 -10.01
CA LEU A 36 -21.40 -10.11 -8.68
C LEU A 36 -22.46 -9.67 -7.66
N TRP A 37 -22.72 -8.37 -7.53
CA TRP A 37 -23.49 -7.82 -6.40
C TRP A 37 -24.95 -7.54 -6.73
N ARG A 38 -25.22 -7.13 -7.97
CA ARG A 38 -26.57 -6.91 -8.49
C ARG A 38 -26.67 -7.51 -9.88
N PRO A 39 -26.74 -8.86 -9.96
CA PRO A 39 -26.65 -9.56 -11.23
C PRO A 39 -27.77 -9.15 -12.18
N THR A 40 -27.39 -8.78 -13.40
CA THR A 40 -28.31 -8.45 -14.50
C THR A 40 -27.76 -9.01 -15.79
N GLU A 41 -28.62 -9.37 -16.73
CA GLU A 41 -28.21 -9.89 -18.05
C GLU A 41 -27.31 -8.87 -18.79
N ALA A 42 -27.73 -7.60 -18.85
CA ALA A 42 -26.93 -6.52 -19.42
C ALA A 42 -25.60 -6.29 -18.67
N GLY A 43 -25.54 -6.56 -17.36
CA GLY A 43 -24.32 -6.50 -16.58
C GLY A 43 -23.33 -7.60 -16.96
N PHE A 44 -23.83 -8.83 -17.09
CA PHE A 44 -23.05 -9.96 -17.58
C PHE A 44 -22.48 -9.70 -18.98
N GLU A 45 -23.30 -9.25 -19.94
CA GLU A 45 -22.85 -8.95 -21.30
C GLU A 45 -21.74 -7.88 -21.33
N ARG A 46 -21.87 -6.82 -20.52
CA ARG A 46 -20.84 -5.77 -20.40
C ARG A 46 -19.52 -6.33 -19.88
N SER A 47 -19.56 -7.17 -18.84
CA SER A 47 -18.37 -7.81 -18.29
C SER A 47 -17.72 -8.77 -19.28
N LEU A 48 -18.53 -9.57 -19.99
CA LEU A 48 -18.05 -10.49 -21.02
C LEU A 48 -17.30 -9.73 -22.14
N ILE A 49 -17.91 -8.66 -22.67
CA ILE A 49 -17.32 -7.82 -23.72
C ILE A 49 -16.06 -7.11 -23.19
N HIS A 50 -16.09 -6.59 -21.96
CA HIS A 50 -14.93 -5.96 -21.32
C HIS A 50 -13.72 -6.90 -21.26
N TYR A 51 -13.92 -8.12 -20.77
CA TYR A 51 -12.83 -9.09 -20.67
C TYR A 51 -12.35 -9.61 -22.03
N ALA A 52 -13.24 -9.75 -23.02
CA ALA A 52 -12.85 -10.07 -24.40
C ALA A 52 -12.01 -8.94 -25.03
N ASN A 53 -12.40 -7.67 -24.82
CA ASN A 53 -11.64 -6.50 -25.26
C ASN A 53 -10.27 -6.44 -24.56
N TRP A 54 -10.22 -6.76 -23.27
CA TRP A 54 -8.96 -6.80 -22.54
C TRP A 54 -8.04 -7.90 -23.06
N ALA A 55 -8.54 -9.11 -23.33
CA ALA A 55 -7.73 -10.21 -23.86
C ALA A 55 -7.25 -9.99 -25.30
N THR A 56 -7.97 -9.21 -26.11
CA THR A 56 -7.55 -8.81 -27.47
C THR A 56 -6.73 -7.53 -27.50
N ALA A 57 -6.48 -6.89 -26.36
CA ALA A 57 -5.71 -5.65 -26.30
C ALA A 57 -4.29 -5.86 -26.84
N PRO A 58 -3.68 -4.83 -27.47
CA PRO A 58 -2.30 -4.93 -27.93
C PRO A 58 -1.37 -5.34 -26.78
N MET A 59 -0.44 -6.26 -27.03
CA MET A 59 0.44 -6.84 -26.00
C MET A 59 1.18 -5.80 -25.13
N ARG A 60 1.44 -4.62 -25.69
CA ARG A 60 2.03 -3.48 -24.96
C ARG A 60 1.22 -3.11 -23.71
N VAL A 61 -0.10 -3.19 -23.76
CA VAL A 61 -0.99 -2.92 -22.61
C VAL A 61 -0.73 -3.94 -21.50
N HIS A 62 -0.65 -5.23 -21.84
CA HIS A 62 -0.34 -6.27 -20.87
C HIS A 62 1.08 -6.14 -20.30
N HIS A 63 2.06 -5.73 -21.09
CA HIS A 63 3.43 -5.52 -20.59
C HIS A 63 3.52 -4.46 -19.49
N ILE A 64 2.67 -3.42 -19.52
CA ILE A 64 2.62 -2.42 -18.44
C ILE A 64 2.26 -3.10 -17.11
N LEU A 65 1.20 -3.92 -17.10
CA LEU A 65 0.77 -4.63 -15.91
C LEU A 65 1.86 -5.60 -15.40
N HIS A 66 2.43 -6.42 -16.29
CA HIS A 66 3.49 -7.36 -15.91
C HIS A 66 4.75 -6.67 -15.41
N PHE A 67 5.11 -5.52 -15.97
CA PHE A 67 6.23 -4.73 -15.49
C PHE A 67 6.01 -4.24 -14.06
N VAL A 68 4.81 -3.74 -13.74
CA VAL A 68 4.47 -3.30 -12.39
C VAL A 68 4.46 -4.48 -11.40
N ILE A 69 3.95 -5.64 -11.82
CA ILE A 69 4.04 -6.89 -11.02
C ILE A 69 5.50 -7.25 -10.73
N LEU A 70 6.36 -7.19 -11.75
CA LEU A 70 7.79 -7.46 -11.61
C LEU A 70 8.46 -6.48 -10.62
N LEU A 71 8.12 -5.19 -10.66
CA LEU A 71 8.63 -4.22 -9.69
C LEU A 71 8.22 -4.57 -8.25
N GLY A 72 6.97 -4.99 -8.04
CA GLY A 72 6.50 -5.47 -6.73
C GLY A 72 7.30 -6.67 -6.22
N LEU A 73 7.56 -7.65 -7.09
CA LEU A 73 8.40 -8.81 -6.77
C LEU A 73 9.85 -8.44 -6.46
N ILE A 74 10.45 -7.54 -7.26
CA ILE A 74 11.80 -7.02 -7.00
C ILE A 74 11.84 -6.37 -5.61
N GLY A 75 10.83 -5.58 -5.25
CA GLY A 75 10.71 -4.99 -3.93
C GLY A 75 10.69 -6.03 -2.81
N CYS A 76 9.89 -7.10 -2.96
CA CYS A 76 9.87 -8.22 -2.01
C CYS A 76 11.24 -8.90 -1.90
N PHE A 77 11.91 -9.19 -3.02
CA PHE A 77 13.21 -9.87 -3.01
C PHE A 77 14.33 -9.01 -2.41
N ILE A 78 14.30 -7.69 -2.61
CA ILE A 78 15.21 -6.76 -1.94
C ILE A 78 15.11 -6.93 -0.42
N LYS A 79 13.89 -6.93 0.14
CA LYS A 79 13.68 -7.00 1.60
C LYS A 79 13.94 -8.40 2.18
N LEU A 80 13.83 -9.44 1.35
CA LEU A 80 14.04 -10.85 1.74
C LEU A 80 15.49 -11.33 1.72
N TYR A 81 16.43 -10.57 1.14
CA TYR A 81 17.81 -11.03 1.02
C TYR A 81 18.50 -11.18 2.39
N LYS A 82 18.28 -10.24 3.32
CA LYS A 82 18.78 -10.28 4.70
C LYS A 82 17.74 -9.68 5.66
N PRO A 83 16.65 -10.39 5.96
CA PRO A 83 15.59 -9.86 6.84
C PRO A 83 16.08 -9.86 8.30
N ALA A 84 15.77 -8.80 9.04
CA ALA A 84 15.97 -8.80 10.48
C ALA A 84 14.97 -9.77 11.14
N GLU A 85 15.35 -10.39 12.27
CA GLU A 85 14.52 -11.43 12.89
C GLU A 85 13.13 -10.94 13.31
N GLU A 86 13.05 -9.69 13.75
CA GLU A 86 11.83 -9.00 14.19
C GLU A 86 10.84 -8.76 13.04
N VAL A 87 11.33 -8.60 11.81
CA VAL A 87 10.53 -8.15 10.65
C VAL A 87 10.27 -9.25 9.63
N LYS A 88 11.00 -10.37 9.69
CA LYS A 88 10.98 -11.42 8.67
C LYS A 88 9.57 -11.95 8.34
N TYR A 89 8.69 -12.06 9.34
CA TYR A 89 7.32 -12.55 9.11
C TYR A 89 6.44 -11.55 8.36
N PHE A 90 6.64 -10.24 8.55
CA PHE A 90 5.97 -9.21 7.75
C PHE A 90 6.40 -9.30 6.29
N GLU A 91 7.68 -9.55 6.02
CA GLU A 91 8.20 -9.69 4.65
C GLU A 91 7.73 -10.99 3.98
N TYR A 92 7.77 -12.12 4.69
CA TYR A 92 7.27 -13.40 4.16
C TYR A 92 5.77 -13.33 3.89
N GLY A 93 4.99 -12.73 4.80
CA GLY A 93 3.56 -12.52 4.60
C GLY A 93 3.26 -11.62 3.38
N THR A 94 4.07 -10.56 3.20
CA THR A 94 3.95 -9.65 2.05
C THR A 94 4.23 -10.39 0.74
N LEU A 95 5.32 -11.16 0.67
CA LEU A 95 5.61 -11.98 -0.52
C LEU A 95 4.50 -13.00 -0.76
N GLY A 96 4.04 -13.70 0.29
CA GLY A 96 2.97 -14.70 0.18
C GLY A 96 1.69 -14.12 -0.40
N MET A 97 1.26 -12.95 0.06
CA MET A 97 0.09 -12.26 -0.50
C MET A 97 0.34 -11.73 -1.91
N MET A 98 1.52 -11.18 -2.20
CA MET A 98 1.87 -10.79 -3.58
C MET A 98 1.80 -11.98 -4.54
N MET A 99 2.31 -13.15 -4.12
CA MET A 99 2.24 -14.38 -4.90
C MET A 99 0.80 -14.88 -5.06
N ALA A 100 -0.02 -14.83 -4.01
CA ALA A 100 -1.44 -15.18 -4.11
C ALA A 100 -2.16 -14.30 -5.14
N ALA A 101 -1.89 -12.99 -5.14
CA ALA A 101 -2.46 -12.07 -6.13
C ALA A 101 -2.00 -12.40 -7.57
N ILE A 102 -0.72 -12.71 -7.76
CA ILE A 102 -0.18 -13.12 -9.07
C ILE A 102 -0.81 -14.43 -9.55
N ILE A 103 -0.97 -15.41 -8.68
CA ILE A 103 -1.59 -16.70 -9.01
C ILE A 103 -3.04 -16.46 -9.45
N ILE A 104 -3.84 -15.75 -8.66
CA ILE A 104 -5.24 -15.43 -9.01
C ILE A 104 -5.32 -14.71 -10.37
N TYR A 105 -4.42 -13.75 -10.62
CA TYR A 105 -4.33 -13.08 -11.92
C TYR A 105 -4.06 -14.06 -13.07
N LEU A 106 -3.06 -14.93 -12.92
CA LEU A 106 -2.65 -15.85 -13.98
C LEU A 106 -3.68 -16.95 -14.24
N THR A 107 -4.26 -17.52 -13.20
CA THR A 107 -5.15 -18.69 -13.32
C THR A 107 -6.60 -18.30 -13.57
N ASN A 108 -7.08 -17.21 -13.00
CA ASN A 108 -8.50 -16.87 -13.06
C ASN A 108 -8.75 -15.77 -14.09
N LEU A 109 -8.02 -14.66 -14.03
CA LEU A 109 -8.26 -13.50 -14.89
C LEU A 109 -7.73 -13.75 -16.30
N ARG A 110 -6.47 -14.16 -16.46
CA ARG A 110 -5.86 -14.36 -17.78
C ARG A 110 -6.51 -15.51 -18.55
N ILE A 111 -6.78 -16.63 -17.88
CA ILE A 111 -7.46 -17.77 -18.51
C ILE A 111 -8.91 -17.40 -18.82
N GLY A 112 -9.65 -16.86 -17.85
CA GLY A 112 -11.04 -16.46 -18.04
C GLY A 112 -11.24 -15.43 -19.16
N ALA A 113 -10.32 -14.47 -19.31
CA ALA A 113 -10.40 -13.49 -20.39
C ALA A 113 -10.17 -14.12 -21.78
N ASN A 114 -9.34 -15.17 -21.88
CA ASN A 114 -9.24 -15.95 -23.12
C ASN A 114 -10.50 -16.79 -23.37
N SER A 115 -11.17 -17.29 -22.32
CA SER A 115 -12.47 -17.95 -22.42
C SER A 115 -13.56 -17.01 -22.93
N CYS A 116 -13.52 -15.71 -22.60
CA CYS A 116 -14.44 -14.72 -23.17
C CYS A 116 -14.33 -14.57 -24.70
N ILE A 117 -13.16 -14.88 -25.29
CA ILE A 117 -12.97 -14.85 -26.74
C ILE A 117 -13.33 -16.20 -27.36
N SER A 118 -12.82 -17.29 -26.78
CA SER A 118 -12.93 -18.63 -27.35
C SER A 118 -14.32 -19.26 -27.14
N GLY A 119 -15.07 -18.82 -26.14
CA GLY A 119 -16.31 -19.47 -25.70
C GLY A 119 -16.07 -20.78 -24.93
N GLU A 120 -14.81 -21.17 -24.70
CA GLU A 120 -14.43 -22.39 -24.02
C GLU A 120 -14.33 -22.16 -22.51
N TRP A 121 -15.35 -22.55 -21.77
CA TRP A 121 -15.47 -22.36 -20.31
C TRP A 121 -15.23 -23.65 -19.49
N GLY A 122 -14.96 -24.77 -20.16
CA GLY A 122 -14.73 -26.06 -19.52
C GLY A 122 -16.02 -26.62 -18.90
N ASP A 123 -15.98 -26.93 -17.61
CA ASP A 123 -17.09 -27.57 -16.89
C ASP A 123 -18.22 -26.60 -16.47
N VAL A 124 -18.09 -25.30 -16.78
CA VAL A 124 -19.07 -24.28 -16.40
C VAL A 124 -19.56 -23.50 -17.62
N ASP A 125 -20.73 -22.86 -17.51
CA ASP A 125 -21.20 -21.92 -18.51
C ASP A 125 -20.50 -20.55 -18.40
N ALA A 126 -20.66 -19.72 -19.43
CA ALA A 126 -20.06 -18.40 -19.50
C ALA A 126 -20.46 -17.46 -18.34
N TYR A 127 -21.72 -17.55 -17.91
CA TYR A 127 -22.25 -16.71 -16.83
C TYR A 127 -21.55 -17.03 -15.50
N THR A 128 -21.43 -18.31 -15.18
CA THR A 128 -20.71 -18.81 -14.03
C THR A 128 -19.22 -18.47 -14.11
N GLY A 129 -18.60 -18.64 -15.29
CA GLY A 129 -17.19 -18.30 -15.50
C GLY A 129 -16.88 -16.82 -15.26
N VAL A 130 -17.68 -15.90 -15.82
CA VAL A 130 -17.52 -14.45 -15.60
C VAL A 130 -17.78 -14.07 -14.13
N ASN A 131 -18.72 -14.72 -13.44
CA ASN A 131 -18.92 -14.52 -12.00
C ASN A 131 -17.68 -14.95 -11.19
N VAL A 132 -17.03 -16.06 -11.55
CA VAL A 132 -15.78 -16.50 -10.91
C VAL A 132 -14.66 -15.48 -11.14
N MET A 133 -14.57 -14.88 -12.33
CA MET A 133 -13.62 -13.79 -12.60
C MET A 133 -13.90 -12.57 -11.72
N ALA A 134 -15.16 -12.12 -11.63
CA ALA A 134 -15.56 -10.99 -10.78
C ALA A 134 -15.28 -11.25 -9.28
N ALA A 135 -15.57 -12.46 -8.79
CA ALA A 135 -15.23 -12.86 -7.43
C ALA A 135 -13.71 -12.86 -7.19
N SER A 136 -12.93 -13.30 -8.18
CA SER A 136 -11.47 -13.29 -8.14
C SER A 136 -10.89 -11.87 -8.04
N GLN A 137 -11.49 -10.90 -8.73
CA GLN A 137 -11.13 -9.49 -8.60
C GLN A 137 -11.39 -8.97 -7.18
N PHE A 138 -12.52 -9.36 -6.57
CA PHE A 138 -12.77 -9.00 -5.17
C PHE A 138 -11.77 -9.66 -4.21
N MET A 139 -11.39 -10.93 -4.43
CA MET A 139 -10.33 -11.59 -3.68
C MET A 139 -8.98 -10.85 -3.82
N MET A 140 -8.66 -10.34 -5.02
CA MET A 140 -7.46 -9.52 -5.24
C MET A 140 -7.46 -8.27 -4.35
N VAL A 141 -8.63 -7.62 -4.15
CA VAL A 141 -8.72 -6.47 -3.22
C VAL A 141 -8.29 -6.88 -1.82
N ILE A 142 -8.82 -7.99 -1.29
CA ILE A 142 -8.53 -8.46 0.07
C ILE A 142 -7.03 -8.73 0.22
N VAL A 143 -6.45 -9.46 -0.73
CA VAL A 143 -5.04 -9.86 -0.68
C VAL A 143 -4.11 -8.64 -0.83
N LEU A 144 -4.39 -7.73 -1.76
CA LEU A 144 -3.58 -6.53 -1.98
C LEU A 144 -3.73 -5.52 -0.83
N VAL A 145 -4.92 -5.36 -0.25
CA VAL A 145 -5.09 -4.57 0.99
C VAL A 145 -4.31 -5.22 2.13
N GLY A 146 -4.30 -6.55 2.23
CA GLY A 146 -3.45 -7.27 3.18
C GLY A 146 -1.97 -6.91 3.04
N VAL A 147 -1.46 -6.77 1.81
CA VAL A 147 -0.09 -6.28 1.56
C VAL A 147 0.10 -4.87 2.13
N LEU A 148 -0.84 -3.94 1.88
CA LEU A 148 -0.76 -2.59 2.43
C LEU A 148 -0.80 -2.58 3.96
N VAL A 149 -1.64 -3.42 4.56
CA VAL A 149 -1.74 -3.55 6.02
C VAL A 149 -0.43 -4.07 6.61
N LEU A 150 0.21 -5.08 6.00
CA LEU A 150 1.50 -5.57 6.48
C LEU A 150 2.61 -4.53 6.32
N GLN A 151 2.70 -3.85 5.18
CA GLN A 151 3.74 -2.84 4.96
C GLN A 151 3.52 -1.61 5.85
N GLY A 152 2.27 -1.18 6.05
CA GLY A 152 1.91 -0.10 6.98
C GLY A 152 2.14 -0.48 8.44
N GLY A 153 1.81 -1.72 8.82
CA GLY A 153 2.07 -2.27 10.15
C GLY A 153 3.56 -2.37 10.47
N LEU A 154 4.36 -2.81 9.50
CA LEU A 154 5.82 -2.83 9.61
C LEU A 154 6.39 -1.42 9.78
N TYR A 155 5.93 -0.46 8.97
CA TYR A 155 6.33 0.94 9.12
C TYR A 155 5.98 1.49 10.51
N TYR A 156 4.79 1.20 11.01
CA TYR A 156 4.36 1.62 12.34
C TYR A 156 5.22 1.00 13.44
N ALA A 157 5.53 -0.29 13.35
CA ALA A 157 6.39 -0.99 14.31
C ALA A 157 7.80 -0.39 14.35
N GLU A 158 8.43 -0.17 13.19
CA GLU A 158 9.76 0.46 13.09
C GLU A 158 9.76 1.90 13.61
N TRP A 159 8.71 2.66 13.32
CA TRP A 159 8.57 4.04 13.80
C TRP A 159 8.45 4.08 15.33
N TYR A 160 7.65 3.17 15.90
CA TYR A 160 7.45 3.07 17.34
C TYR A 160 8.74 2.66 18.06
N GLU A 161 9.48 1.69 17.52
CA GLU A 161 10.76 1.27 18.08
C GLU A 161 11.79 2.41 18.07
N LYS A 162 11.91 3.14 16.95
CA LYS A 162 12.79 4.32 16.84
C LYS A 162 12.42 5.42 17.83
N LYS A 163 11.12 5.58 18.12
CA LYS A 163 10.65 6.54 19.12
C LYS A 163 11.12 6.16 20.52
N ILE A 164 10.95 4.90 20.92
CA ILE A 164 11.41 4.39 22.23
C ILE A 164 12.92 4.51 22.37
N GLN A 165 13.68 4.11 21.35
CA GLN A 165 15.14 4.20 21.36
C GLN A 165 15.61 5.64 21.56
N ARG A 166 14.98 6.61 20.87
CA ARG A 166 15.30 8.02 21.04
C ARG A 166 15.00 8.52 22.46
N GLU A 167 13.83 8.19 23.00
CA GLU A 167 13.47 8.56 24.37
C GLU A 167 14.42 7.95 25.42
N PHE A 168 14.91 6.73 25.19
CA PHE A 168 15.90 6.09 26.05
C PHE A 168 17.26 6.81 25.99
N LEU A 169 17.76 7.09 24.79
CA LEU A 169 19.02 7.82 24.60
C LEU A 169 18.97 9.24 25.17
N GLU A 170 17.83 9.93 25.05
CA GLU A 170 17.63 11.25 25.66
C GLU A 170 17.65 11.20 27.19
N LYS A 171 17.05 10.16 27.80
CA LYS A 171 17.10 9.94 29.25
C LYS A 171 18.51 9.59 29.74
N GLU A 172 19.24 8.75 29.00
CA GLU A 172 20.65 8.47 29.32
C GLU A 172 21.52 9.71 29.20
N ALA A 173 21.32 10.53 28.16
CA ALA A 173 22.05 11.79 28.00
C ALA A 173 21.71 12.80 29.11
N ALA A 174 20.44 12.91 29.51
CA ALA A 174 20.02 13.76 30.63
C ALA A 174 20.54 13.27 31.99
N ALA A 175 20.59 11.95 32.20
CA ALA A 175 21.15 11.34 33.40
C ALA A 175 22.68 11.48 33.46
N ALA A 176 23.37 11.32 32.32
CA ALA A 176 24.81 11.49 32.19
C ALA A 176 25.25 12.97 32.30
N ALA A 177 24.37 13.91 31.95
CA ALA A 177 24.63 15.34 32.10
C ALA A 177 24.64 15.82 33.58
N GLY A 178 24.05 15.05 34.51
CA GLY A 178 23.97 15.40 35.94
C GLY A 178 23.35 16.80 36.22
N PRO A 179 23.21 17.23 37.48
CA PRO A 179 22.59 18.52 37.82
C PRO A 179 23.36 19.77 37.35
N ALA A 180 24.48 19.63 36.63
CA ALA A 180 25.40 20.71 36.32
C ALA A 180 24.92 21.68 35.23
N ALA A 181 23.85 21.33 34.49
CA ALA A 181 23.20 22.26 33.55
C ALA A 181 22.08 23.11 34.18
N ALA A 182 21.71 22.85 35.45
CA ALA A 182 20.67 23.62 36.16
C ALA A 182 21.21 24.87 36.88
N SER A 183 22.53 25.10 36.88
CA SER A 183 23.18 26.21 37.62
C SER A 183 23.70 27.35 36.73
N GLN A 184 23.26 27.46 35.48
CA GLN A 184 23.49 28.66 34.65
C GLN A 184 22.18 29.18 34.06
N ALA A 185 21.24 29.52 34.92
CA ALA A 185 20.30 30.61 34.61
C ALA A 185 20.95 31.92 35.09
N PRO A 186 21.23 32.90 34.22
CA PRO A 186 21.58 34.22 34.72
C PRO A 186 20.34 34.85 35.33
N GLU A 187 20.50 35.24 36.59
CA GLU A 187 19.58 36.03 37.39
C GLU A 187 18.99 37.22 36.62
N ALA A 188 17.69 37.39 36.80
CA ALA A 188 16.95 38.57 36.39
C ALA A 188 17.56 39.84 36.99
N THR A 189 17.95 40.80 36.14
CA THR A 189 18.12 42.19 36.56
C THR A 189 16.78 42.88 36.41
N SER A 190 16.15 43.15 37.55
CA SER A 190 15.01 44.04 37.69
C SER A 190 15.46 45.49 37.55
N SER A 191 14.80 46.25 36.68
CA SER A 191 14.64 47.69 36.90
C SER A 191 13.27 48.14 36.41
N SER A 192 12.37 48.19 37.39
CA SER A 192 11.10 48.90 37.49
C SER A 192 10.96 50.23 36.73
N VAL A 193 9.78 50.36 36.10
CA VAL A 193 8.86 51.53 36.13
C VAL A 193 9.13 52.70 35.17
N GLU A 194 8.23 52.90 34.20
CA GLU A 194 7.29 54.03 34.23
C GLU A 194 6.12 53.86 33.24
N THR A 195 4.91 53.75 33.82
CA THR A 195 3.63 53.83 33.13
C THR A 195 3.28 55.30 32.89
N LYS A 196 3.04 55.73 31.63
CA LYS A 196 2.30 56.96 31.34
C LYS A 196 1.09 56.68 30.44
N LYS A 197 -0.09 56.64 31.06
CA LYS A 197 -1.39 56.89 30.42
C LYS A 197 -1.44 58.32 29.85
N SER A 198 -1.97 58.52 28.65
CA SER A 198 -3.08 59.47 28.40
C SER A 198 -3.56 59.49 26.94
N LYS A 199 -4.84 59.12 26.78
CA LYS A 199 -5.90 59.66 25.89
C LYS A 199 -5.58 60.25 24.51
N ALA A 200 -6.31 59.76 23.49
CA ALA A 200 -7.28 60.49 22.64
C ALA A 200 -7.62 59.62 21.40
N LYS A 201 -8.80 59.56 20.79
CA LYS A 201 -10.17 60.06 21.03
C LYS A 201 -11.04 59.43 19.92
N LYS A 202 -12.22 58.92 20.26
CA LYS A 202 -13.24 58.39 19.33
C LYS A 202 -14.13 59.54 18.83
N ARG A 203 -14.35 59.64 17.51
CA ARG A 203 -15.42 60.37 16.76
C ARG A 203 -15.02 60.32 15.27
N VAL A 204 -15.85 60.03 14.28
CA VAL A 204 -17.32 60.03 14.09
C VAL A 204 -17.69 58.75 13.34
#